data_AF-A0A1T2DRI9-F1
#
_entry.id   AF-A0A1T2DRI9-F1
#
_cell.length_a   1.000
_cell.length_b   1.000
_cell.length_c   1.000
_cell.angle_alpha   90.00
_cell.angle_beta   90.00
_cell.angle_gamma   90.00
#
_symmetry.space_group_name_H-M   'P 1'
#
loop_
_entity.id
_entity.type
_entity.pdbx_description
1 polymer ?
#
loop_
_entity_poly.entity_id
_entity_poly.type
_entity_poly.pdbx_seq_one_letter_code
_entity_poly.pdbx_strand_id
1 'polypeptide(L)'
;MLDGSVYKILFYLQDGKSLKYIKGSHCKPISLENDRYSEPGMNDEVGSIAVYAGDVVIMDVRTVHRGTDESFYASGEWDDKPRILVSTVLGKVGSKLTRAMEKGNFSRLMDWMDQHP
;
A
#
# COMPACT_ATOMS: atom_id res chain seq x y z
N MET A 1 -21.64 -0.19 -9.47
CA MET A 1 -20.89 0.30 -8.29
C MET A 1 -19.62 -0.54 -8.18
N LEU A 2 -18.46 0.10 -8.06
CA LEU A 2 -17.22 -0.60 -7.69
C LEU A 2 -17.37 -1.00 -6.22
N ASP A 3 -17.67 -2.26 -5.96
CA ASP A 3 -17.71 -2.75 -4.59
C ASP A 3 -16.30 -2.67 -3.99
N GLY A 4 -16.18 -2.02 -2.83
CA GLY A 4 -14.98 -2.13 -2.00
C GLY A 4 -14.82 -3.59 -1.63
N SER A 5 -13.92 -4.27 -2.34
CA SER A 5 -13.80 -5.73 -2.28
C SER A 5 -12.46 -6.16 -1.72
N VAL A 6 -11.47 -5.27 -1.68
CA VAL A 6 -10.14 -5.57 -1.15
C VAL A 6 -9.60 -4.39 -0.36
N TYR A 7 -9.17 -4.67 0.87
CA TYR A 7 -8.65 -3.69 1.81
C TYR A 7 -7.24 -4.06 2.24
N LYS A 8 -6.36 -3.07 2.30
CA LYS A 8 -5.04 -3.19 2.91
C LYS A 8 -5.14 -2.79 4.38
N ILE A 9 -4.50 -3.57 5.23
CA ILE A 9 -4.37 -3.32 6.66
C ILE A 9 -2.89 -3.12 6.96
N LEU A 10 -2.55 -1.98 7.53
CA LEU A 10 -1.22 -1.64 8.03
C LEU A 10 -1.27 -1.61 9.55
N PHE A 11 -0.56 -2.51 10.20
CA PHE A 11 -0.39 -2.54 11.65
C PHE A 11 1.01 -2.03 12.01
N TYR A 12 1.08 -0.87 12.65
CA TYR A 12 2.34 -0.22 12.98
C TYR A 12 2.92 -0.82 14.26
N LEU A 13 4.08 -1.48 14.15
CA LEU A 13 4.79 -2.04 15.31
C LEU A 13 5.67 -1.01 16.00
N GLN A 14 5.99 0.08 15.30
CA GLN A 14 6.80 1.19 15.76
C GLN A 14 6.23 2.50 15.24
N ASP A 15 6.62 3.60 15.88
CA ASP A 15 6.23 4.94 15.43
C ASP A 15 6.66 5.16 13.99
N GLY A 16 5.73 5.60 13.17
CA GLY A 16 5.98 5.89 11.77
C GLY A 16 6.18 7.38 11.54
N LYS A 17 6.61 7.71 10.31
CA LYS A 17 6.26 9.01 9.75
C LYS A 17 4.79 9.01 9.41
N SER A 18 4.22 10.18 9.16
CA SER A 18 2.85 10.25 8.68
C SER A 18 2.64 9.48 7.37
N LEU A 19 1.55 8.71 7.32
CA LEU A 19 1.06 8.09 6.10
C LEU A 19 0.35 9.15 5.25
N LYS A 20 0.84 9.37 4.04
CA LYS A 20 0.21 10.30 3.10
C LYS A 20 -0.67 9.55 2.11
N TYR A 21 -1.77 10.16 1.70
CA TYR A 21 -2.73 9.55 0.77
C TYR A 21 -3.40 10.59 -0.10
N ILE A 22 -3.93 10.18 -1.26
CA ILE A 22 -4.79 11.03 -2.09
C ILE A 22 -6.25 10.70 -1.79
N LYS A 23 -7.00 11.68 -1.30
CA LYS A 23 -8.41 11.49 -0.94
C LYS A 23 -9.25 11.15 -2.17
N GLY A 24 -10.08 10.10 -2.05
CA GLY A 24 -10.96 9.65 -3.13
C GLY A 24 -10.26 8.96 -4.30
N SER A 25 -8.94 8.76 -4.26
CA SER A 25 -8.19 8.10 -5.34
C SER A 25 -8.70 6.69 -5.69
N HIS A 26 -9.18 5.94 -4.70
CA HIS A 26 -9.79 4.62 -4.88
C HIS A 26 -11.07 4.60 -5.75
N CYS A 27 -11.71 5.76 -5.95
CA CYS A 27 -12.88 5.90 -6.81
C CYS A 27 -12.51 6.21 -8.27
N LYS A 28 -11.23 6.46 -8.56
CA LYS A 28 -10.74 6.79 -9.90
C LYS A 28 -10.07 5.55 -10.51
N PRO A 29 -10.31 5.25 -11.79
CA PRO A 29 -9.49 4.25 -12.49
C PRO A 29 -8.07 4.81 -12.65
N ILE A 30 -7.09 4.04 -12.19
CA ILE A 30 -5.66 4.36 -12.34
C ILE A 30 -5.05 3.27 -13.21
N SER A 31 -4.33 3.69 -14.26
CA SER A 31 -3.63 2.74 -15.13
C SER A 31 -2.46 2.12 -14.37
N LEU A 32 -2.30 0.80 -14.53
CA LEU A 32 -1.19 0.04 -13.95
C LEU A 32 0.01 -0.08 -14.90
N GLU A 33 -0.04 0.56 -16.07
CA GLU A 33 1.05 0.50 -17.06
C GLU A 33 2.27 1.31 -16.62
N ASN A 34 2.10 2.30 -15.74
CA ASN A 34 3.17 3.17 -15.27
C ASN A 34 2.83 3.80 -13.91
N ASP A 35 3.78 3.78 -12.99
CA ASP A 35 3.61 4.31 -11.64
C ASP A 35 3.34 5.82 -11.60
N ARG A 36 3.75 6.58 -12.62
CA ARG A 36 3.46 8.02 -12.75
C ARG A 36 1.97 8.34 -12.68
N TYR A 37 1.10 7.39 -13.06
CA TYR A 37 -0.35 7.57 -13.02
C TYR A 37 -0.91 7.58 -11.59
N SER A 38 -0.10 7.19 -10.61
CA SER A 38 -0.41 7.27 -9.18
C SER A 38 0.17 8.51 -8.51
N GLU A 39 0.92 9.35 -9.22
CA GLU A 39 1.45 10.60 -8.65
C GLU A 39 0.32 11.63 -8.44
N PRO A 40 0.36 12.42 -7.35
CA PRO A 40 -0.62 13.47 -7.13
C PRO A 40 -0.58 14.53 -8.23
N GLY A 41 -1.72 14.81 -8.84
CA GLY A 41 -1.89 15.92 -9.77
C GLY A 41 -2.12 17.25 -9.05
N MET A 42 -2.11 18.35 -9.82
CA MET A 42 -2.28 19.72 -9.30
C MET A 42 -3.58 19.92 -8.49
N ASN A 43 -4.63 19.15 -8.78
CA ASN A 43 -5.95 19.27 -8.16
C ASN A 43 -6.25 18.16 -7.14
N ASP A 44 -5.28 17.28 -6.83
CA ASP A 44 -5.52 16.20 -5.89
C ASP A 44 -5.36 16.68 -4.43
N GLU A 45 -6.31 16.29 -3.58
CA GLU A 45 -6.26 16.58 -2.15
C GLU A 45 -5.39 15.52 -1.45
N VAL A 46 -4.15 15.90 -1.11
CA VAL A 46 -3.21 15.06 -0.38
C VAL A 46 -3.44 15.18 1.12
N GLY A 47 -3.91 14.10 1.73
CA GLY A 47 -4.06 13.96 3.18
C GLY A 47 -2.83 13.36 3.85
N SER A 48 -2.77 13.49 5.18
CA SER A 48 -1.69 12.96 6.01
C SER A 48 -2.25 12.50 7.35
N ILE A 49 -1.87 11.28 7.77
CA ILE A 49 -2.29 10.68 9.04
C ILE A 49 -1.03 10.43 9.86
N ALA A 50 -0.94 10.99 11.06
CA ALA A 50 0.09 10.61 12.02
C ALA A 50 -0.17 9.18 12.49
N VAL A 51 0.88 8.36 12.59
CA VAL A 51 0.78 6.94 12.96
C VAL A 51 1.82 6.61 14.02
N TYR A 52 1.38 5.90 15.05
CA TYR A 52 2.17 5.51 16.20
C TYR A 52 2.19 3.99 16.36
N ALA A 53 3.10 3.49 17.17
CA ALA A 53 3.12 2.07 17.53
C ALA A 53 1.76 1.64 18.11
N GLY A 54 1.20 0.55 17.57
CA GLY A 54 -0.12 0.03 17.91
C GLY A 54 -1.26 0.52 17.02
N ASP A 55 -1.05 1.55 16.20
CA ASP A 55 -2.08 2.02 15.27
C ASP A 55 -2.34 1.01 14.14
N VAL A 56 -3.60 0.94 13.73
CA VAL A 56 -4.05 0.17 12.57
C VAL A 56 -4.65 1.12 11.55
N VAL A 57 -4.09 1.15 10.34
CA VAL A 57 -4.69 1.86 9.20
C VAL A 57 -5.32 0.85 8.25
N ILE A 58 -6.59 1.06 7.93
CA ILE A 58 -7.34 0.28 6.96
C ILE A 58 -7.68 1.18 5.78
N MET A 59 -7.39 0.72 4.55
CA MET A 59 -7.67 1.48 3.33
C MET A 59 -8.13 0.57 2.19
N ASP A 60 -8.93 1.09 1.27
CA ASP A 60 -9.19 0.40 0.00
C ASP A 60 -7.86 0.21 -0.74
N VAL A 61 -7.63 -0.97 -1.30
CA VAL A 61 -6.35 -1.32 -1.94
C VAL A 61 -5.96 -0.40 -3.10
N ARG A 62 -6.93 0.28 -3.71
CA ARG A 62 -6.73 1.24 -4.81
C ARG A 62 -6.40 2.64 -4.32
N THR A 63 -6.38 2.87 -3.01
CA THR A 63 -6.02 4.16 -2.44
C THR A 63 -4.55 4.42 -2.72
N VAL A 64 -4.26 5.50 -3.45
CA VAL A 64 -2.90 5.99 -3.62
C VAL A 64 -2.40 6.47 -2.27
N HIS A 65 -1.30 5.90 -1.82
CA HIS A 65 -0.66 6.22 -0.55
C HIS A 65 0.85 6.14 -0.68
N ARG A 66 1.56 6.87 0.18
CA ARG A 66 3.01 6.76 0.34
C ARG A 66 3.39 6.75 1.81
N GLY A 67 4.40 5.95 2.13
CA GLY A 67 5.03 5.93 3.44
C GLY A 67 6.13 6.99 3.54
N THR A 68 7.25 6.59 4.16
CA THR A 68 8.42 7.44 4.33
C THR A 68 9.15 7.68 3.00
N ASP A 69 9.79 8.84 2.86
CA ASP A 69 10.63 9.19 1.71
C ASP A 69 11.92 8.33 1.69
N GLU A 70 12.44 7.98 0.51
CA GLU A 70 13.61 7.09 0.37
C GLU A 70 14.87 7.61 1.07
N SER A 71 15.02 8.94 1.18
CA SER A 71 16.16 9.58 1.85
C SER A 71 16.32 9.18 3.32
N PHE A 72 15.25 8.74 3.98
CA PHE A 72 15.30 8.21 5.34
C PHE A 72 16.06 6.88 5.44
N TYR A 73 15.94 6.02 4.44
CA TYR A 73 16.67 4.75 4.42
C TYR A 73 18.14 4.96 4.02
N ALA A 74 18.43 6.03 3.26
CA ALA A 74 19.79 6.41 2.88
C ALA A 74 20.56 7.12 4.00
N SER A 75 19.88 7.72 4.99
CA SER A 75 20.52 8.57 6.01
C SER A 75 21.12 7.79 7.20
N GLY A 76 20.87 6.48 7.30
CA GLY A 76 21.24 5.67 8.47
C GLY A 76 20.32 5.85 9.69
N GLU A 77 19.33 6.76 9.64
CA GLU A 77 18.36 6.96 10.72
C GLU A 77 17.56 5.69 11.03
N TRP A 78 17.43 4.79 10.04
CA TRP A 78 16.80 3.48 10.18
C TRP A 78 17.46 2.58 11.25
N ASP A 79 18.79 2.65 11.40
CA ASP A 79 19.52 1.74 12.30
C ASP A 79 19.18 2.02 13.77
N ASP A 80 19.00 3.30 14.13
CA ASP A 80 18.66 3.73 15.48
C ASP A 80 17.15 3.79 15.74
N LYS A 81 16.36 4.09 14.70
CA LYS A 81 14.91 4.32 14.80
C LYS A 81 14.17 3.64 13.65
N PRO A 82 14.10 2.30 13.65
CA PRO A 82 13.36 1.58 12.65
C PRO A 82 11.87 1.95 12.70
N ARG A 83 11.21 1.84 11.54
CA ARG A 83 9.79 2.13 11.34
C ARG A 83 9.10 0.89 10.78
N ILE A 84 8.87 -0.07 11.67
CA ILE A 84 8.35 -1.39 11.28
C ILE A 84 6.81 -1.38 11.30
N LEU A 85 6.23 -1.98 10.26
CA LEU A 85 4.81 -2.32 10.21
C LEU A 85 4.61 -3.73 9.63
N VAL A 86 3.49 -4.34 9.97
CA VAL A 86 2.98 -5.55 9.33
C VAL A 86 1.87 -5.13 8.37
N SER A 87 1.94 -5.58 7.13
CA SER A 87 0.90 -5.33 6.13
C SER A 87 0.21 -6.63 5.75
N THR A 88 -1.12 -6.61 5.70
CA THR A 88 -1.92 -7.70 5.11
C THR A 88 -3.02 -7.12 4.24
N VAL A 89 -3.62 -7.97 3.41
CA VAL A 89 -4.71 -7.60 2.50
C VAL A 89 -5.86 -8.57 2.69
N LEU A 90 -7.05 -8.03 2.94
CA LEU A 90 -8.29 -8.79 3.09
C LEU A 90 -9.19 -8.55 1.89
N GLY A 91 -9.66 -9.63 1.27
CA GLY A 91 -10.54 -9.59 0.11
C GLY A 91 -11.87 -10.28 0.35
N LYS A 92 -12.94 -9.80 -0.29
CA LYS A 92 -14.23 -10.48 -0.34
C LYS A 92 -14.08 -11.78 -1.13
N VAL A 93 -14.47 -12.88 -0.50
CA VAL A 93 -14.47 -14.21 -1.12
C VAL A 93 -15.24 -14.19 -2.44
N GLY A 94 -14.61 -14.73 -3.48
CA GLY A 94 -15.22 -14.85 -4.81
C GLY A 94 -15.30 -13.56 -5.62
N SER A 95 -14.81 -12.43 -5.09
CA SER A 95 -14.77 -11.19 -5.87
C SER A 95 -13.76 -11.28 -7.02
N LYS A 96 -14.05 -10.57 -8.12
CA LYS A 96 -13.15 -10.55 -9.30
C LYS A 96 -11.77 -10.01 -8.94
N LEU A 97 -11.71 -8.94 -8.13
CA LEU A 97 -10.47 -8.30 -7.73
C LEU A 97 -9.63 -9.19 -6.81
N THR A 98 -10.26 -9.82 -5.80
CA THR A 98 -9.56 -10.76 -4.90
C THR A 98 -8.93 -11.91 -5.68
N ARG A 99 -9.69 -12.55 -6.59
CA ARG A 99 -9.17 -13.63 -7.44
C ARG A 99 -8.00 -13.19 -8.33
N ALA A 100 -8.08 -11.98 -8.89
CA ALA A 100 -7.01 -11.44 -9.70
C ALA A 100 -5.72 -11.23 -8.89
N MET A 101 -5.84 -10.72 -7.66
CA MET A 101 -4.69 -10.55 -6.76
C MET A 101 -4.10 -11.88 -6.32
N GLU A 102 -4.93 -12.87 -5.95
CA GLU A 102 -4.47 -14.23 -5.61
C GLU A 102 -3.68 -14.86 -6.74
N LYS A 103 -4.23 -14.82 -7.96
CA LYS A 103 -3.56 -15.36 -9.16
C LYS A 103 -2.23 -14.64 -9.42
N GLY A 104 -2.22 -13.31 -9.35
CA GLY A 104 -0.99 -12.53 -9.57
C GLY A 104 0.09 -12.83 -8.53
N ASN A 105 -0.29 -12.98 -7.25
CA ASN A 105 0.65 -13.34 -6.18
C ASN A 105 1.19 -14.75 -6.36
N PHE A 106 0.33 -15.70 -6.73
CA PHE A 106 0.74 -17.06 -7.04
C PHE A 106 1.74 -17.11 -8.20
N SER A 107 1.47 -16.41 -9.30
CA SER A 107 2.40 -16.34 -10.43
C SER A 107 3.77 -15.80 -10.02
N ARG A 108 3.82 -14.70 -9.26
CA ARG A 108 5.10 -14.13 -8.77
C ARG A 108 5.86 -15.09 -7.87
N LEU A 109 5.16 -15.86 -7.03
CA LEU A 109 5.79 -16.87 -6.18
C LEU A 109 6.39 -18.01 -7.01
N MET A 110 5.64 -18.52 -7.99
CA MET A 110 6.14 -19.57 -8.89
C MET A 110 7.36 -19.09 -9.68
N ASP A 111 7.29 -17.89 -10.25
CA ASP A 111 8.42 -17.28 -10.97
C ASP A 111 9.67 -17.17 -10.08
N TRP A 112 9.50 -16.82 -8.80
CA TRP A 112 10.58 -16.74 -7.84
C TRP A 112 11.20 -18.11 -7.53
N MET A 113 10.37 -19.12 -7.28
CA MET A 113 10.79 -20.49 -7.01
C MET A 113 11.53 -21.10 -8.20
N ASP A 114 11.08 -20.82 -9.43
CA ASP A 114 11.74 -21.31 -10.64
C ASP A 114 13.12 -20.67 -10.86
N GLN A 115 13.29 -19.40 -10.48
CA GLN A 115 14.57 -18.68 -10.58
C GLN A 115 15.55 -19.03 -9.45
N HIS A 116 15.04 -19.51 -8.30
CA HIS A 116 15.82 -19.78 -7.09
C HIS A 116 15.43 -21.14 -6.47
N PRO A 117 15.79 -22.26 -7.12
CA PRO A 117 15.40 -23.61 -6.70
C PRO A 117 16.05 -24.09 -5.39
#